data_AF-A0A9P4TUU8-F1
#
_entry.id   AF-A0A9P4TUU8-F1
#
_cell.length_a   1.000
_cell.length_b   1.000
_cell.length_c   1.000
_cell.angle_alpha   90.00
_cell.angle_beta   90.00
_cell.angle_gamma   90.00
#
_symmetry.space_group_name_H-M   'P 1'
#
loop_
_entity.id
_entity.type
_entity.pdbx_description
1 polymer ?
#
loop_
_entity_poly.entity_id
_entity_poly.type
_entity_poly.pdbx_seq_one_letter_code
_entity_poly.pdbx_strand_id
1 'polypeptide(L)'
;MFDQCRDQVDISDDCPTQEILNEAGNVPIYDSEGGSRPFRSLYSGELAIGDQQLLIFVRHFFCGACQAYLRAISKSITLRTYFTLAIPTSITIIGLGSPELIPSYRRITGTPFPIYADPSRRLYKALGMSWTLRAGPKCDYMKDINDYQWIKGQVDQVRQEEKALRKKGGNLLWVGGEFLFAGGEVTWCKRMKTYRGHSEIQVIRRLLGAED
;
A
#
# COMPACT_ATOMS: atom_id res chain seq x y z
N MET A 1 29.02 19.06 -16.74
CA MET A 1 27.67 19.62 -17.00
C MET A 1 26.68 18.48 -17.28
N PHE A 2 26.68 17.43 -16.46
CA PHE A 2 25.75 16.28 -16.53
C PHE A 2 25.52 15.70 -15.12
N ASP A 3 25.35 16.58 -14.14
CA ASP A 3 25.22 16.18 -12.72
C ASP A 3 23.99 16.83 -12.05
N GLN A 4 22.97 17.15 -12.86
CA GLN A 4 21.74 17.82 -12.40
C GLN A 4 20.44 17.16 -12.93
N CYS A 5 20.45 15.86 -13.17
CA CYS A 5 19.23 15.05 -13.14
C CYS A 5 19.23 14.15 -11.90
N ARG A 6 19.50 14.74 -10.73
CA ARG A 6 18.97 14.18 -9.48
C ARG A 6 17.52 14.67 -9.42
N ASP A 7 16.63 13.94 -10.10
CA ASP A 7 15.18 14.11 -9.95
C ASP A 7 14.80 13.75 -8.52
N GLN A 8 15.05 14.68 -7.62
CA GLN A 8 14.51 14.69 -6.28
C GLN A 8 13.02 15.00 -6.47
N VAL A 9 12.23 13.95 -6.71
CA VAL A 9 10.78 14.08 -6.53
C VAL A 9 10.60 14.46 -5.06
N ASP A 10 10.16 15.69 -4.82
CA ASP A 10 9.88 16.20 -3.50
C ASP A 10 8.61 15.54 -2.96
N ILE A 11 8.77 14.30 -2.51
CA ILE A 11 7.72 13.52 -1.88
C ILE A 11 7.69 13.96 -0.41
N SER A 12 6.78 14.89 -0.11
CA SER A 12 6.50 15.33 1.25
C SER A 12 5.66 14.31 2.02
N ASP A 13 5.84 14.26 3.34
CA ASP A 13 5.00 13.48 4.27
C ASP A 13 3.96 14.38 4.97
N ASP A 14 3.76 15.61 4.50
CA ASP A 14 2.69 16.48 4.97
C ASP A 14 1.32 15.82 4.70
N CYS A 15 0.43 15.92 5.70
CA CYS A 15 -0.92 15.43 5.56
C CYS A 15 -1.64 16.18 4.42
N PRO A 16 -2.38 15.47 3.55
CA PRO A 16 -3.15 16.11 2.48
C PRO A 16 -4.20 17.07 3.06
N THR A 17 -4.41 18.19 2.37
CA THR A 17 -5.48 19.14 2.74
C THR A 17 -6.86 18.55 2.49
N GLN A 18 -7.90 19.18 3.04
CA GLN A 18 -9.27 18.71 2.84
C GLN A 18 -9.69 18.75 1.37
N GLU A 19 -9.20 19.71 0.58
CA GLU A 19 -9.45 19.78 -0.86
C GLU A 19 -8.88 18.56 -1.58
N ILE A 20 -7.64 18.16 -1.26
CA ILE A 20 -7.01 16.95 -1.79
C ILE A 20 -7.82 15.71 -1.40
N LEU A 21 -8.26 15.62 -0.14
CA LEU A 21 -9.07 14.50 0.33
C LEU A 21 -10.44 14.44 -0.33
N ASN A 22 -11.04 15.59 -0.66
CA ASN A 22 -12.29 15.66 -1.38
C ASN A 22 -12.14 15.14 -2.83
N GLU A 23 -11.05 15.49 -3.50
CA GLU A 23 -10.72 14.97 -4.84
C GLU A 23 -10.43 13.46 -4.78
N ALA A 24 -9.51 13.05 -3.91
CA ALA A 24 -9.10 11.65 -3.73
C ALA A 24 -10.29 10.77 -3.35
N GLY A 25 -11.17 11.26 -2.48
CA GLY A 25 -12.35 10.54 -1.99
C GLY A 25 -13.34 10.13 -3.08
N ASN A 26 -13.34 10.81 -4.23
CA ASN A 26 -14.21 10.50 -5.37
C ASN A 26 -13.60 9.48 -6.34
N VAL A 27 -12.32 9.12 -6.18
CA VAL A 27 -11.69 8.14 -7.06
C VAL A 27 -12.29 6.76 -6.80
N PRO A 28 -12.76 6.04 -7.83
CA PRO A 28 -13.26 4.68 -7.66
C PRO A 28 -12.11 3.73 -7.35
N ILE A 29 -12.35 2.84 -6.39
CA ILE A 29 -11.52 1.69 -6.08
C ILE A 29 -12.31 0.41 -6.33
N TYR A 30 -11.61 -0.64 -6.74
CA TYR A 30 -12.22 -1.86 -7.25
C TYR A 30 -11.82 -3.07 -6.41
N ASP A 31 -12.78 -3.93 -6.08
CA ASP A 31 -12.52 -5.23 -5.47
C ASP A 31 -12.16 -6.30 -6.51
N SER A 32 -11.88 -7.53 -6.06
CA SER A 32 -11.50 -8.66 -6.93
C SER A 32 -12.57 -9.09 -7.91
N GLU A 33 -13.83 -8.75 -7.68
CA GLU A 33 -14.98 -9.10 -8.54
C GLU A 33 -15.28 -7.98 -9.55
N GLY A 34 -14.53 -6.87 -9.50
CA GLY A 34 -14.76 -5.68 -10.32
C GLY A 34 -15.80 -4.74 -9.74
N GLY A 35 -16.32 -5.01 -8.54
CA GLY A 35 -17.19 -4.11 -7.81
C GLY A 35 -16.46 -2.80 -7.49
N SER A 36 -17.11 -1.67 -7.76
CA SER A 36 -16.54 -0.34 -7.61
C SER A 36 -17.19 0.41 -6.46
N ARG A 37 -16.38 1.11 -5.67
CA ARG A 37 -16.84 2.05 -4.64
C ARG A 37 -15.94 3.28 -4.59
N PRO A 38 -16.44 4.46 -4.17
CA PRO A 38 -15.59 5.63 -4.03
C PRO A 38 -14.63 5.46 -2.85
N PHE A 39 -13.39 5.93 -2.99
CA PHE A 39 -12.35 5.81 -1.97
C PHE A 39 -12.79 6.36 -0.60
N ARG A 40 -13.57 7.45 -0.56
CA ARG A 40 -14.12 8.03 0.69
C ARG A 40 -14.90 7.04 1.55
N SER A 41 -15.48 6.00 0.95
CA SER A 41 -16.26 5.00 1.67
C SER A 41 -15.41 4.12 2.59
N LEU A 42 -14.07 4.20 2.51
CA LEU A 42 -13.18 3.52 3.44
C LEU A 42 -12.97 4.30 4.75
N TYR A 43 -13.13 5.63 4.75
CA TYR A 43 -12.75 6.47 5.89
C TYR A 43 -13.77 7.53 6.31
N SER A 44 -14.89 7.63 5.60
CA SER A 44 -15.95 8.59 5.88
C SER A 44 -17.32 7.96 5.74
N GLY A 45 -18.24 8.36 6.62
CA GLY A 45 -19.63 7.93 6.62
C GLY A 45 -19.85 6.55 7.26
N GLU A 46 -21.07 6.03 7.12
CA GLU A 46 -21.54 4.80 7.78
C GLU A 46 -20.81 3.52 7.33
N LEU A 47 -20.06 3.60 6.22
CA LEU A 47 -19.30 2.48 5.67
C LEU A 47 -17.86 2.39 6.22
N ALA A 48 -17.39 3.41 6.94
CA ALA A 48 -16.11 3.38 7.63
C ALA A 48 -16.21 2.43 8.83
N ILE A 49 -15.31 1.46 8.92
CA ILE A 49 -15.36 0.40 9.94
C ILE A 49 -14.37 0.73 11.05
N GLY A 50 -14.87 1.08 12.23
CA GLY A 50 -14.03 1.47 13.37
C GLY A 50 -13.65 2.96 13.37
N ASP A 51 -12.93 3.38 14.40
CA ASP A 51 -12.63 4.79 14.67
C ASP A 51 -11.46 5.31 13.83
N GLN A 52 -10.59 4.39 13.39
CA GLN A 52 -9.41 4.68 12.58
C GLN A 52 -9.30 3.76 11.37
N GLN A 53 -8.67 4.26 10.31
CA GLN A 53 -8.43 3.49 9.09
C GLN A 53 -6.98 3.63 8.65
N LEU A 54 -6.22 2.55 8.73
CA LEU A 54 -4.87 2.47 8.18
C LEU A 54 -4.96 1.97 6.73
N LEU A 55 -4.67 2.86 5.79
CA LEU A 55 -4.70 2.59 4.36
C LEU A 55 -3.27 2.42 3.85
N ILE A 56 -2.97 1.23 3.32
CA ILE A 56 -1.64 0.83 2.84
C ILE A 56 -1.67 0.75 1.32
N PHE A 57 -0.92 1.64 0.67
CA PHE A 57 -0.80 1.71 -0.78
C PHE A 57 0.43 0.92 -1.25
N VAL A 58 0.23 -0.18 -1.97
CA VAL A 58 1.31 -1.00 -2.54
C VAL A 58 1.62 -0.60 -3.97
N ARG A 59 2.90 -0.64 -4.35
CA ARG A 59 3.38 -0.16 -5.66
C ARG A 59 2.74 -0.87 -6.85
N HIS A 60 2.78 -2.19 -6.84
CA HIS A 60 2.22 -3.06 -7.87
C HIS A 60 2.09 -4.49 -7.30
N PHE A 61 1.19 -5.32 -7.85
CA PHE A 61 0.90 -6.65 -7.32
C PHE A 61 2.02 -7.69 -7.52
N PHE A 62 3.00 -7.38 -8.36
CA PHE A 62 4.23 -8.19 -8.49
C PHE A 62 5.40 -7.67 -7.65
N CYS A 63 5.20 -6.66 -6.80
CA CYS A 63 6.29 -6.04 -6.05
C CYS A 63 6.68 -6.93 -4.86
N GLY A 64 7.82 -7.61 -4.96
CA GLY A 64 8.25 -8.49 -3.88
C GLY A 64 8.53 -7.74 -2.56
N ALA A 65 8.91 -6.46 -2.63
CA ALA A 65 9.13 -5.63 -1.43
C ALA A 65 7.81 -5.33 -0.71
N CYS A 66 6.76 -4.95 -1.45
CA CYS A 66 5.42 -4.78 -0.89
C CYS A 66 4.86 -6.10 -0.37
N GLN A 67 5.10 -7.22 -1.04
CA GLN A 67 4.67 -8.53 -0.56
C GLN A 67 5.38 -8.93 0.74
N ALA A 68 6.68 -8.66 0.85
CA ALA A 68 7.43 -8.89 2.09
C ALA A 68 6.90 -8.03 3.23
N TYR A 69 6.62 -6.75 2.96
CA TYR A 69 6.00 -5.83 3.90
C TYR A 69 4.63 -6.36 4.38
N LEU A 70 3.76 -6.77 3.45
CA LEU A 70 2.43 -7.32 3.77
C LEU A 70 2.49 -8.62 4.57
N ARG A 71 3.47 -9.49 4.31
CA ARG A 71 3.69 -10.69 5.14
C ARG A 71 4.14 -10.31 6.55
N ALA A 72 5.06 -9.34 6.66
CA ALA A 72 5.59 -8.92 7.95
C ALA A 72 4.52 -8.22 8.82
N ILE A 73 3.71 -7.33 8.23
CA ILE A 73 2.61 -6.67 8.96
C ILE A 73 1.53 -7.69 9.36
N SER A 74 1.16 -8.63 8.48
CA SER A 74 0.16 -9.67 8.79
C SER A 74 0.63 -10.63 9.89
N LYS A 75 1.94 -10.89 9.96
CA LYS A 75 2.54 -11.69 11.04
C LYS A 75 2.59 -10.90 12.36
N SER A 76 2.83 -9.60 12.28
CA SER A 76 2.98 -8.73 13.45
C SER A 76 1.63 -8.35 14.07
N ILE A 77 0.64 -8.01 13.25
CA ILE A 77 -0.72 -7.67 13.66
C ILE A 77 -1.57 -8.93 13.50
N THR A 78 -1.47 -9.82 14.49
CA THR A 78 -2.30 -11.03 14.53
C THR A 78 -3.77 -10.67 14.69
N LEU A 79 -4.70 -11.56 14.33
CA LEU A 79 -6.14 -11.33 14.55
C LEU A 79 -6.45 -10.99 16.02
N ARG A 80 -5.77 -11.65 16.97
CA ARG A 80 -5.88 -11.31 18.40
C ARG A 80 -5.53 -9.85 18.64
N THR A 81 -4.35 -9.42 18.18
CA THR A 81 -3.88 -8.04 18.34
C THR A 81 -4.82 -7.05 17.68
N TYR A 82 -5.28 -7.36 16.46
CA TYR A 82 -6.19 -6.54 15.67
C TYR A 82 -7.53 -6.29 16.40
N PHE A 83 -8.12 -7.32 17.01
CA PHE A 83 -9.37 -7.19 17.76
C PHE A 83 -9.21 -6.61 19.17
N THR A 84 -7.97 -6.50 19.67
CA THR A 84 -7.67 -5.91 20.99
C THR A 84 -6.96 -4.56 20.89
N LEU A 85 -6.93 -3.92 19.71
CA LEU A 85 -6.38 -2.58 19.56
C LEU A 85 -7.16 -1.61 20.45
N ALA A 86 -6.44 -0.73 21.16
CA ALA A 86 -7.06 0.25 22.05
C ALA A 86 -8.01 1.20 21.31
N ILE A 87 -7.66 1.54 20.07
CA ILE A 87 -8.52 2.26 19.14
C ILE A 87 -8.89 1.29 18.01
N PRO A 88 -10.18 0.96 17.82
CA PRO A 88 -10.62 0.10 16.73
C PRO A 88 -10.16 0.65 15.38
N THR A 89 -9.20 -0.05 14.76
CA THR A 89 -8.58 0.40 13.52
C THR A 89 -8.77 -0.65 12.42
N SER A 90 -9.39 -0.26 11.31
CA SER A 90 -9.41 -1.08 10.10
C SER A 90 -8.10 -0.93 9.34
N ILE A 91 -7.61 -2.02 8.75
CA ILE A 91 -6.44 -1.99 7.88
C ILE A 91 -6.89 -2.40 6.49
N THR A 92 -6.60 -1.58 5.48
CA THR A 92 -6.99 -1.85 4.08
C THR A 92 -5.82 -1.63 3.15
N ILE A 93 -5.66 -2.52 2.16
CA ILE A 93 -4.59 -2.47 1.17
C ILE A 93 -5.17 -1.95 -0.15
N ILE A 94 -4.45 -1.05 -0.83
CA ILE A 94 -4.80 -0.54 -2.15
C ILE A 94 -3.61 -0.75 -3.08
N GLY A 95 -3.81 -1.30 -4.28
CA GLY A 95 -2.76 -1.49 -5.28
C GLY A 95 -3.04 -0.81 -6.63
N LEU A 96 -2.02 -0.64 -7.47
CA LEU A 96 -2.14 -0.07 -8.83
C LEU A 96 -2.41 -1.08 -9.94
N GLY A 97 -2.42 -2.38 -9.63
CA GLY A 97 -2.64 -3.42 -10.64
C GLY A 97 -4.11 -3.63 -10.98
N SER A 98 -4.38 -4.53 -11.92
CA SER A 98 -5.75 -4.97 -12.23
C SER A 98 -6.39 -5.62 -10.99
N PRO A 99 -7.67 -5.35 -10.70
CA PRO A 99 -8.37 -6.00 -9.59
C PRO A 99 -8.42 -7.54 -9.75
N GLU A 100 -8.35 -8.05 -10.98
CA GLU A 100 -8.26 -9.48 -11.31
C GLU A 100 -7.06 -10.18 -10.65
N LEU A 101 -5.99 -9.44 -10.30
CA LEU A 101 -4.81 -9.97 -9.64
C LEU A 101 -4.94 -10.04 -8.12
N ILE A 102 -5.97 -9.43 -7.52
CA ILE A 102 -6.17 -9.40 -6.07
C ILE A 102 -6.24 -10.81 -5.47
N PRO A 103 -6.97 -11.80 -6.03
CA PRO A 103 -7.01 -13.15 -5.45
C PRO A 103 -5.64 -13.82 -5.37
N SER A 104 -4.83 -13.70 -6.43
CA SER A 104 -3.47 -14.26 -6.45
C SER A 104 -2.55 -13.51 -5.49
N TYR A 105 -2.64 -12.18 -5.47
CA TYR A 105 -1.87 -11.33 -4.55
C TYR A 105 -2.17 -11.65 -3.08
N ARG A 106 -3.45 -11.85 -2.73
CA ARG A 106 -3.87 -12.28 -1.38
C ARG A 106 -3.27 -13.64 -1.02
N ARG A 107 -3.32 -14.61 -1.92
CA ARG A 107 -2.74 -15.95 -1.70
C ARG A 107 -1.24 -15.90 -1.40
N ILE A 108 -0.49 -15.08 -2.13
CA ILE A 108 0.97 -14.97 -2.02
C ILE A 108 1.41 -14.21 -0.77
N THR A 109 0.63 -13.22 -0.38
CA THR A 109 0.94 -12.38 0.79
C THR A 109 0.38 -12.97 2.08
N GLY A 110 -0.66 -13.81 2.00
CA GLY A 110 -1.36 -14.35 3.17
C GLY A 110 -2.05 -13.27 4.00
N THR A 111 -2.23 -12.07 3.46
CA THR A 111 -2.81 -10.95 4.20
C THR A 111 -4.27 -11.20 4.52
N PRO A 112 -4.70 -11.02 5.79
CA PRO A 112 -6.11 -11.11 6.17
C PRO A 112 -6.89 -9.83 5.80
N PHE A 113 -6.19 -8.75 5.50
CA PHE A 113 -6.79 -7.44 5.26
C PHE A 113 -7.46 -7.34 3.89
N PRO A 114 -8.57 -6.57 3.77
CA PRO A 114 -9.20 -6.28 2.49
C PRO A 114 -8.21 -5.62 1.52
N ILE A 115 -8.38 -5.92 0.24
CA ILE A 115 -7.53 -5.42 -0.84
C ILE A 115 -8.43 -4.82 -1.92
N TYR A 116 -8.12 -3.60 -2.33
CA TYR A 116 -8.73 -2.93 -3.47
C TYR A 116 -7.66 -2.52 -4.48
N ALA A 117 -8.09 -2.13 -5.67
CA ALA A 117 -7.23 -1.64 -6.73
C ALA A 117 -7.69 -0.28 -7.25
N ASP A 118 -6.73 0.58 -7.58
CA ASP A 118 -6.90 1.76 -8.43
C ASP A 118 -5.99 1.62 -9.68
N PRO A 119 -6.46 0.95 -10.74
CA PRO A 119 -5.69 0.83 -11.99
C PRO A 119 -5.45 2.17 -12.68
N SER A 120 -6.26 3.20 -12.38
CA SER A 120 -6.16 4.52 -13.02
C SER A 120 -4.98 5.35 -12.51
N ARG A 121 -4.43 4.99 -11.33
CA ARG A 121 -3.40 5.74 -10.58
C ARG A 121 -3.85 7.12 -10.11
N ARG A 122 -5.10 7.50 -10.32
CA ARG A 122 -5.61 8.83 -9.95
C ARG A 122 -5.56 9.05 -8.44
N LEU A 123 -5.88 8.03 -7.65
CA LEU A 123 -5.85 8.10 -6.20
C LEU A 123 -4.42 8.29 -5.70
N TYR A 124 -3.47 7.56 -6.28
CA TYR A 124 -2.06 7.68 -5.93
C TYR A 124 -1.53 9.08 -6.21
N LYS A 125 -1.85 9.63 -7.40
CA LYS A 125 -1.45 10.98 -7.79
C LYS A 125 -2.10 12.04 -6.89
N ALA A 126 -3.41 11.94 -6.63
CA ALA A 126 -4.13 12.88 -5.78
C ALA A 126 -3.54 12.94 -4.37
N LEU A 127 -3.21 11.77 -3.80
CA LEU A 127 -2.58 11.69 -2.48
C LEU A 127 -1.09 12.03 -2.48
N GLY A 128 -0.50 12.52 -3.58
CA GLY A 128 0.90 12.96 -3.63
C GLY A 128 1.94 11.83 -3.73
N MET A 129 1.53 10.59 -3.99
CA MET A 129 2.45 9.51 -4.33
C MET A 129 2.90 9.65 -5.78
N SER A 130 4.15 9.28 -6.09
CA SER A 130 4.76 9.54 -7.39
C SER A 130 5.62 8.36 -7.87
N TRP A 131 6.39 8.55 -8.93
CA TRP A 131 7.38 7.59 -9.40
C TRP A 131 8.76 7.86 -8.81
N THR A 132 9.62 6.85 -8.82
CA THR A 132 11.05 6.96 -8.47
C THR A 132 11.85 5.91 -9.24
N LEU A 133 13.17 6.07 -9.28
CA LEU A 133 14.12 5.05 -9.75
C LEU A 133 14.98 4.49 -8.62
N ARG A 134 14.75 4.96 -7.39
CA ARG A 134 15.57 4.62 -6.23
C ARG A 134 15.09 3.30 -5.63
N ALA A 135 15.93 2.28 -5.64
CA ALA A 135 15.65 1.02 -4.94
C ALA A 135 15.46 1.25 -3.42
N GLY A 136 16.32 2.09 -2.85
CA GLY A 136 16.36 2.37 -1.41
C GLY A 136 17.17 1.35 -0.62
N PRO A 137 17.48 1.66 0.66
CA PRO A 137 18.16 0.73 1.55
C PRO A 137 17.32 -0.52 1.80
N LYS A 138 17.95 -1.58 2.31
CA LYS A 138 17.24 -2.79 2.73
C LYS A 138 16.52 -2.51 4.05
N CYS A 139 15.21 -2.69 4.06
CA CYS A 139 14.36 -2.54 5.24
C CYS A 139 14.37 -3.79 6.11
N ASP A 140 14.01 -3.67 7.39
CA ASP A 140 14.08 -4.77 8.35
C ASP A 140 13.13 -5.91 7.97
N TYR A 141 11.95 -5.58 7.44
CA TYR A 141 10.99 -6.58 6.93
C TYR A 141 11.47 -7.33 5.68
N MET A 142 12.61 -6.95 5.11
CA MET A 142 13.26 -7.65 4.00
C MET A 142 14.61 -8.26 4.39
N LYS A 143 15.10 -8.09 5.64
CA LYS A 143 16.48 -8.40 6.03
C LYS A 143 16.91 -9.84 5.70
N ASP A 144 15.99 -10.79 5.84
CA ASP A 144 16.24 -12.22 5.62
C ASP A 144 16.05 -12.64 4.15
N ILE A 145 15.63 -11.73 3.27
CA ILE A 145 15.39 -12.02 1.85
C ILE A 145 16.65 -11.70 1.05
N ASN A 146 17.19 -12.70 0.36
CA ASN A 146 18.29 -12.51 -0.61
C ASN A 146 17.75 -11.81 -1.87
N ASP A 147 18.46 -10.82 -2.40
CA ASP A 147 18.09 -10.07 -3.61
C ASP A 147 17.86 -10.99 -4.84
N TYR A 148 18.65 -12.05 -5.00
CA TYR A 148 18.46 -13.02 -6.09
C TYR A 148 17.13 -13.78 -5.92
N GLN A 149 16.85 -14.30 -4.72
CA GLN A 149 15.61 -14.99 -4.42
C GLN A 149 14.40 -14.06 -4.56
N TRP A 150 14.57 -12.79 -4.19
CA TRP A 150 13.56 -11.75 -4.33
C TRP A 150 13.21 -11.48 -5.80
N ILE A 151 14.20 -11.31 -6.68
CA ILE A 151 13.98 -11.11 -8.12
C ILE A 151 13.37 -12.36 -8.74
N LYS A 152 13.94 -13.55 -8.44
CA LYS A 152 13.45 -14.82 -8.95
C LYS A 152 11.99 -15.06 -8.59
N GLY A 153 11.60 -14.82 -7.33
CA GLY A 153 10.22 -14.99 -6.87
C GLY A 153 9.22 -14.11 -7.62
N GLN A 154 9.59 -12.86 -7.94
CA GLN A 154 8.75 -11.97 -8.75
C GLN A 154 8.58 -12.49 -10.18
N VAL A 155 9.67 -12.96 -10.80
CA VAL A 155 9.62 -13.54 -12.15
C VAL A 155 8.77 -14.81 -12.19
N ASP A 156 8.97 -15.70 -11.22
CA ASP A 156 8.22 -16.96 -11.13
C ASP A 156 6.73 -16.70 -10.89
N GLN A 157 6.38 -15.72 -10.05
CA GLN A 157 4.99 -15.29 -9.86
C GLN A 157 4.37 -14.83 -11.19
N VAL A 158 5.03 -13.90 -11.90
CA VAL A 158 4.52 -13.40 -13.19
C VAL A 158 4.35 -14.53 -14.20
N ARG A 159 5.20 -15.56 -14.17
CA ARG A 159 5.09 -16.73 -15.05
C ARG A 159 3.91 -17.64 -14.68
N GLN A 160 3.58 -17.75 -13.40
CA GLN A 160 2.46 -18.55 -12.92
C GLN A 160 1.10 -17.89 -13.20
N GLU A 161 1.07 -16.58 -13.38
CA GLU A 161 -0.15 -15.87 -13.78
C GLU A 161 -0.56 -16.18 -15.23
N GLU A 162 -1.87 -16.05 -15.47
CA GLU A 162 -2.44 -16.09 -16.80
C GLU A 162 -1.77 -15.07 -17.73
N LYS A 163 -1.55 -15.45 -18.99
CA LYS A 163 -0.81 -14.63 -19.97
C LYS A 163 -1.37 -13.22 -20.10
N ALA A 164 -2.70 -13.06 -19.99
CA ALA A 164 -3.39 -11.77 -20.06
C ALA A 164 -3.14 -10.87 -18.83
N LEU A 165 -2.83 -11.46 -17.67
CA LEU A 165 -2.63 -10.75 -16.41
C LEU A 165 -1.16 -10.38 -16.12
N ARG A 166 -0.20 -11.03 -16.80
CA ARG A 166 1.26 -10.81 -16.59
C ARG A 166 1.72 -9.36 -16.72
N LYS A 167 1.03 -8.56 -17.53
CA LYS A 167 1.33 -7.13 -17.75
C LYS A 167 0.41 -6.19 -16.95
N LYS A 168 -0.53 -6.74 -16.18
CA LYS A 168 -1.53 -5.97 -15.44
C LYS A 168 -1.17 -5.75 -13.96
N GLY A 169 0.10 -5.97 -13.58
CA GLY A 169 0.55 -5.83 -12.19
C GLY A 169 0.49 -4.41 -11.62
N GLY A 170 0.44 -3.39 -12.48
CA GLY A 170 0.54 -1.97 -12.11
C GLY A 170 1.81 -1.33 -12.66
N ASN A 171 2.02 -0.05 -12.37
CA ASN A 171 3.19 0.68 -12.84
C ASN A 171 4.41 0.37 -11.95
N LEU A 172 5.46 -0.19 -12.55
CA LEU A 172 6.68 -0.61 -11.83
C LEU A 172 7.47 0.54 -11.21
N LEU A 173 7.39 1.76 -11.75
CA LEU A 173 8.17 2.89 -11.25
C LEU A 173 7.44 3.68 -10.18
N TRP A 174 6.11 3.52 -10.10
CA TRP A 174 5.29 4.21 -9.11
C TRP A 174 5.53 3.63 -7.72
N VAL A 175 5.47 4.50 -6.71
CA VAL A 175 5.61 4.12 -5.31
C VAL A 175 4.33 4.38 -4.53
N GLY A 176 4.17 3.66 -3.42
CA GLY A 176 3.00 3.73 -2.56
C GLY A 176 3.25 4.53 -1.30
N GLY A 177 2.64 4.11 -0.20
CA GLY A 177 2.72 4.78 1.10
C GLY A 177 1.70 4.23 2.09
N GLU A 178 1.60 4.88 3.24
CA GLU A 178 0.63 4.59 4.28
C GLU A 178 -0.05 5.88 4.75
N PHE A 179 -1.34 5.79 5.07
CA PHE A 179 -2.14 6.89 5.57
C PHE A 179 -3.02 6.38 6.70
N LEU A 180 -2.99 7.05 7.85
CA LEU A 180 -3.91 6.82 8.96
C LEU A 180 -4.99 7.90 8.93
N PHE A 181 -6.23 7.45 8.81
CA PHE A 181 -7.40 8.30 8.92
C PHE A 181 -8.04 8.18 10.29
N ALA A 182 -8.51 9.29 10.84
CA ALA A 182 -9.37 9.35 12.02
C ALA A 182 -10.37 10.49 11.85
N GLY A 183 -11.66 10.24 12.13
CA GLY A 183 -12.69 11.28 11.99
C GLY A 183 -12.86 11.84 10.57
N GLY A 184 -12.49 11.07 9.54
CA GLY A 184 -12.56 11.50 8.13
C GLY A 184 -11.35 12.26 7.61
N GLU A 185 -10.38 12.57 8.46
CA GLU A 185 -9.15 13.31 8.11
C GLU A 185 -7.90 12.43 8.23
N VAL A 186 -6.80 12.85 7.60
CA VAL A 186 -5.50 12.16 7.71
C VAL A 186 -4.73 12.71 8.90
N THR A 187 -4.53 11.89 9.92
CA THR A 187 -3.78 12.25 11.14
C THR A 187 -2.30 11.90 11.06
N TRP A 188 -1.96 10.97 10.17
CA TRP A 188 -0.57 10.60 9.89
C TRP A 188 -0.46 10.05 8.47
N CYS A 189 0.62 10.36 7.78
CA CYS A 189 0.94 9.69 6.53
C CYS A 189 2.45 9.54 6.33
N LYS A 190 2.81 8.56 5.52
CA LYS A 190 4.15 8.39 5.00
C LYS A 190 4.08 7.94 3.56
N ARG A 191 4.74 8.66 2.68
CA ARG A 191 4.86 8.28 1.28
C ARG A 191 6.20 7.61 1.06
N MET A 192 6.19 6.53 0.30
CA MET A 192 7.43 5.86 -0.07
C MET A 192 8.27 6.82 -0.92
N LYS A 193 9.58 6.91 -0.64
CA LYS A 193 10.54 7.70 -1.45
C LYS A 193 11.43 6.81 -2.32
N THR A 194 11.31 5.51 -2.14
CA THR A 194 12.08 4.45 -2.79
C THR A 194 11.21 3.22 -2.98
N TYR A 195 11.66 2.26 -3.80
CA TYR A 195 10.96 1.01 -4.07
C TYR A 195 10.71 0.13 -2.84
N ARG A 196 11.56 0.29 -1.83
CA ARG A 196 11.50 -0.41 -0.54
C ARG A 196 11.02 0.51 0.59
N GLY A 197 10.54 1.72 0.30
CA GLY A 197 10.37 2.76 1.30
C GLY A 197 9.09 2.73 2.15
N HIS A 198 8.49 1.56 2.41
CA HIS A 198 7.36 1.48 3.34
C HIS A 198 7.81 1.84 4.76
N SER A 199 6.87 2.11 5.67
CA SER A 199 7.18 2.23 7.09
C SER A 199 7.77 0.94 7.66
N GLU A 200 8.66 1.04 8.64
CA GLU A 200 9.07 -0.16 9.37
C GLU A 200 7.91 -0.68 10.21
N ILE A 201 7.82 -2.00 10.39
CA ILE A 201 6.67 -2.64 11.06
C ILE A 201 6.48 -2.10 12.49
N GLN A 202 7.58 -1.79 13.18
CA GLN A 202 7.54 -1.20 14.52
C GLN A 202 6.88 0.18 14.56
N VAL A 203 7.04 0.98 13.51
CA VAL A 203 6.37 2.29 13.40
C VAL A 203 4.87 2.08 13.32
N ILE A 204 4.41 1.11 12.50
CA ILE A 204 3.00 0.79 12.38
C ILE A 204 2.43 0.23 13.68
N ARG A 205 3.15 -0.66 14.38
CA ARG A 205 2.70 -1.17 15.69
C ARG A 205 2.49 -0.05 16.69
N ARG A 206 3.45 0.86 16.80
CA ARG A 206 3.35 2.03 17.71
C ARG A 206 2.18 2.93 17.33
N LEU A 207 2.01 3.20 16.03
CA LEU A 207 0.91 4.02 15.53
C LEU A 207 -0.46 3.43 15.89
N LEU A 208 -0.58 2.11 15.89
CA LEU A 208 -1.81 1.39 16.23
C LEU A 208 -1.96 1.10 17.74
N GLY A 209 -0.99 1.51 18.58
CA GLY A 209 -0.97 1.15 20.00
C GLY A 209 -0.84 -0.35 20.26
N ALA A 210 -0.24 -1.09 19.32
CA ALA A 210 -0.01 -2.53 19.39
C ALA A 210 1.39 -2.86 19.92
N GLU A 211 1.87 -2.09 20.90
CA GLU A 211 3.13 -2.40 21.59
C GLU A 211 2.89 -3.55 22.58
N ASP A 212 3.82 -4.51 22.63
CA ASP A 212 3.74 -5.66 23.57
C ASP A 212 4.06 -5.22 25.01
#